data_AF-A0A967SMU3-F1
#
_entry.id   AF-A0A967SMU3-F1
#
_cell.length_a   1.000
_cell.length_b   1.000
_cell.length_c   1.000
_cell.angle_alpha   90.00
_cell.angle_beta   90.00
_cell.angle_gamma   90.00
#
_symmetry.space_group_name_H-M   'P 1'
#
loop_
_entity.id
_entity.type
_entity.pdbx_description
1 polymer ?
#
loop_
_entity_poly.entity_id
_entity_poly.type
_entity_poly.pdbx_seq_one_letter_code
_entity_poly.pdbx_strand_id
1 'polypeptide(L)'
;MTSSIALFFLQAGVDQGFFNVLVEKFNEGNEGGFMWPVLVALILGLAIFLERIITLNLADIDTRKFIVDVQEALQEGGVPAAKELCAETRGPVASVFQAGLMRVDEGVEAAEKAISSYGSIEMSFLER
;
A
#
# COMPACT_ATOMS: atom_id res chain seq x y z
N MET A 1 26.67 -21.67 36.55
CA MET A 1 25.34 -21.10 36.24
C MET A 1 25.13 -20.73 34.78
N THR A 2 26.17 -20.44 34.00
CA THR A 2 26.07 -20.15 32.55
C THR A 2 25.97 -21.41 31.65
N SER A 3 26.28 -22.60 32.19
CA SER A 3 26.33 -23.83 31.40
C SER A 3 24.98 -24.53 31.19
N SER A 4 23.97 -24.29 32.04
CA SER A 4 22.66 -24.98 31.95
C SER A 4 21.73 -24.36 30.89
N ILE A 5 21.85 -23.05 30.64
CA ILE A 5 21.04 -22.35 29.64
C ILE A 5 21.48 -22.74 28.23
N ALA A 6 22.80 -22.79 27.96
CA ALA A 6 23.34 -23.22 26.67
C ALA A 6 23.04 -24.70 26.36
N LEU A 7 23.03 -25.57 27.37
CA LEU A 7 22.69 -26.99 27.21
C LEU A 7 21.19 -27.19 26.93
N PHE A 8 20.32 -26.34 27.50
CA PHE A 8 18.87 -26.35 27.24
C PHE A 8 18.54 -25.95 25.80
N PHE A 9 19.25 -24.95 25.24
CA PHE A 9 19.11 -24.59 23.82
C PHE A 9 19.58 -25.68 22.85
N LEU A 10 20.51 -26.54 23.28
CA LEU A 10 21.04 -27.65 22.46
C LEU A 10 20.18 -28.92 22.57
N GLN A 11 19.45 -29.09 23.66
CA GLN A 11 18.51 -30.20 23.88
C GLN A 11 17.10 -29.92 23.31
N ALA A 12 16.78 -28.66 23.00
CA ALA A 12 15.56 -28.27 22.28
C ALA A 12 15.62 -28.54 20.76
N GLY A 13 16.53 -29.40 20.33
CA GLY A 13 16.58 -29.96 18.99
C GLY A 13 15.63 -31.14 18.87
N VAL A 14 14.45 -30.90 18.30
CA VAL A 14 13.57 -31.87 17.60
C VAL A 14 12.50 -32.61 18.43
N ASP A 15 12.69 -32.96 19.71
CA ASP A 15 11.69 -33.81 20.43
C ASP A 15 10.58 -33.05 21.18
N GLN A 16 10.79 -31.78 21.54
CA GLN A 16 9.71 -30.87 21.88
C GLN A 16 9.66 -29.80 20.82
N GLY A 17 8.61 -29.80 19.99
CA GLY A 17 8.47 -28.84 18.90
C GLY A 17 8.71 -27.41 19.40
N PHE A 18 9.43 -26.61 18.62
CA PHE A 18 9.73 -25.20 18.92
C PHE A 18 8.49 -24.41 19.39
N PHE A 19 7.33 -24.73 18.81
CA PHE A 19 6.03 -24.18 19.21
C PHE A 19 5.62 -24.53 20.65
N ASN A 20 5.90 -25.75 21.12
CA ASN A 20 5.59 -26.16 22.50
C ASN A 20 6.43 -25.38 23.50
N VAL A 21 7.72 -25.16 23.21
CA VAL A 21 8.61 -24.34 24.05
C VAL A 21 8.11 -22.89 24.13
N LEU A 22 7.63 -22.32 23.01
CA LEU A 22 7.05 -20.97 22.98
C LEU A 22 5.74 -20.88 23.78
N VAL A 23 4.86 -21.88 23.66
CA VAL A 23 3.59 -21.93 24.39
C VAL A 23 3.81 -22.08 25.89
N GLU A 24 4.77 -22.92 26.30
CA GLU A 24 5.13 -23.09 27.70
C GLU A 24 5.62 -21.77 28.31
N LYS A 25 6.53 -21.06 27.62
CA LYS A 25 7.00 -19.74 28.06
C LYS A 25 5.94 -18.65 28.03
N PHE A 26 4.98 -18.72 27.11
CA PHE A 26 3.83 -17.82 27.07
C PHE A 26 2.91 -18.02 28.29
N ASN A 27 2.65 -19.27 28.65
CA ASN A 27 1.79 -19.60 29.79
C ASN A 27 2.46 -19.29 31.14
N GLU A 28 3.77 -19.52 31.27
CA GLU A 28 4.56 -19.12 32.45
C GLU A 28 4.51 -17.60 32.68
N GLY A 29 4.61 -16.78 31.62
CA GLY A 29 4.55 -15.32 31.76
C GLY A 29 3.14 -14.75 31.96
N ASN A 30 2.08 -15.55 31.78
CA ASN A 30 0.69 -15.12 31.89
C ASN A 30 0.13 -15.15 33.32
N GLU A 31 0.98 -15.30 34.35
CA GLU A 31 0.60 -15.26 35.77
C GLU A 31 -0.24 -14.03 36.16
N GLY A 32 -0.09 -12.92 35.41
CA GLY A 32 -0.87 -11.68 35.58
C GLY A 32 -2.03 -11.47 34.59
N GLY A 33 -2.31 -12.40 33.67
CA GLY A 33 -3.38 -12.30 32.66
C GLY A 33 -3.15 -11.28 31.53
N PHE A 34 -2.03 -10.57 31.53
CA PHE A 34 -1.74 -9.48 30.58
C PHE A 34 -1.18 -9.95 29.22
N MET A 35 -0.73 -11.20 29.09
CA MET A 35 -0.14 -11.67 27.83
C MET A 35 -1.19 -11.92 26.75
N TRP A 36 -2.40 -12.32 27.11
CA TRP A 36 -3.50 -12.57 26.17
C TRP A 36 -3.95 -11.31 25.39
N PRO A 37 -4.23 -10.16 26.03
CA PRO A 37 -4.58 -8.93 25.33
C PRO A 37 -3.47 -8.45 24.37
N VAL A 38 -2.20 -8.60 24.75
CA VAL A 38 -1.06 -8.24 23.89
C VAL A 38 -0.99 -9.14 22.66
N LEU A 39 -1.21 -10.45 22.83
CA LEU A 39 -1.24 -11.39 21.71
C LEU A 39 -2.40 -11.08 20.74
N VAL A 40 -3.57 -10.75 21.27
CA VAL A 40 -4.73 -10.33 20.45
C VAL A 40 -4.42 -9.01 19.71
N ALA A 41 -3.85 -8.02 20.40
CA ALA A 41 -3.47 -6.75 19.80
C ALA A 41 -2.42 -6.92 18.68
N LEU A 42 -1.47 -7.85 18.86
CA LEU A 42 -0.46 -8.18 17.85
C LEU A 42 -1.10 -8.81 16.60
N ILE A 43 -2.02 -9.76 16.76
CA ILE A 43 -2.72 -10.39 15.63
C ILE A 43 -3.57 -9.36 14.86
N LEU A 44 -4.35 -8.53 15.58
CA LEU A 44 -5.17 -7.48 14.96
C LEU A 44 -4.31 -6.41 14.28
N GLY A 45 -3.22 -5.99 14.92
CA GLY A 45 -2.27 -5.04 14.35
C GLY A 45 -1.63 -5.56 13.07
N LEU A 46 -1.22 -6.85 13.06
CA LEU A 46 -0.65 -7.49 11.88
C LEU A 46 -1.69 -7.59 10.75
N ALA A 47 -2.95 -7.91 11.06
CA ALA A 47 -4.02 -8.00 10.07
C ALA A 47 -4.28 -6.65 9.37
N ILE A 48 -4.39 -5.56 10.14
CA ILE A 48 -4.59 -4.20 9.59
C ILE A 48 -3.36 -3.75 8.78
N PHE A 49 -2.15 -4.11 9.24
CA PHE A 49 -0.92 -3.81 8.53
C PHE A 49 -0.87 -4.48 7.15
N LEU A 50 -1.26 -5.76 7.06
CA LEU A 50 -1.31 -6.49 5.80
C LEU A 50 -2.37 -5.96 4.83
N GLU A 51 -3.57 -5.62 5.32
CA GLU A 51 -4.61 -4.96 4.52
C GLU A 51 -4.09 -3.67 3.87
N ARG A 52 -3.41 -2.84 4.67
CA ARG A 52 -2.84 -1.57 4.21
C ARG A 52 -1.70 -1.77 3.21
N ILE A 53 -0.83 -2.76 3.38
CA ILE A 53 0.24 -3.06 2.41
C ILE A 53 -0.32 -3.44 1.04
N ILE A 54 -1.33 -4.31 0.99
CA ILE A 54 -1.95 -4.73 -0.27
C ILE A 54 -2.64 -3.54 -0.94
N THR A 55 -3.35 -2.73 -0.16
CA THR A 55 -4.05 -1.53 -0.67
C THR A 55 -3.07 -0.51 -1.24
N LEU A 56 -1.94 -0.28 -0.57
CA LEU A 56 -0.89 0.64 -1.03
C LEU A 56 -0.21 0.11 -2.30
N ASN A 57 0.15 -1.18 -2.36
CA ASN A 57 0.74 -1.76 -3.58
C ASN A 57 -0.23 -1.72 -4.78
N LEU A 58 -1.53 -1.83 -4.55
CA LEU A 58 -2.53 -1.73 -5.60
C LEU A 58 -2.79 -0.26 -6.04
N ALA A 59 -2.54 0.71 -5.16
CA ALA A 59 -2.71 2.13 -5.44
C ALA A 59 -1.45 2.79 -6.03
N ASP A 60 -0.30 2.10 -6.00
CA ASP A 60 0.95 2.64 -6.51
C ASP A 60 0.98 2.58 -8.04
N ILE A 61 0.70 3.71 -8.69
CA ILE A 61 0.94 3.88 -10.12
C ILE A 61 2.39 4.30 -10.31
N ASP A 62 3.12 3.55 -11.15
CA ASP A 62 4.37 4.03 -11.72
C ASP A 62 4.08 5.21 -12.64
N THR A 63 4.07 6.41 -12.06
CA THR A 63 3.78 7.67 -12.72
C THR A 63 4.68 7.87 -13.95
N ARG A 64 5.92 7.39 -13.87
CA ARG A 64 6.92 7.58 -14.91
C ARG A 64 6.56 6.75 -16.14
N LYS A 65 6.16 5.50 -15.93
CA LYS A 65 5.64 4.63 -16.99
C LYS A 65 4.31 5.16 -17.54
N PHE A 66 3.40 5.58 -16.67
CA PHE A 66 2.10 6.12 -17.08
C PHE A 66 2.22 7.32 -18.03
N ILE A 67 3.14 8.26 -17.77
CA ILE A 67 3.37 9.41 -18.66
C ILE A 67 3.87 8.98 -20.04
N VAL A 68 4.69 7.93 -20.12
CA VAL A 68 5.16 7.36 -21.39
C VAL A 68 3.98 6.73 -22.14
N ASP A 69 3.19 5.90 -21.45
CA ASP A 69 2.02 5.23 -22.04
C ASP A 69 1.00 6.25 -22.59
N VAL A 70 0.78 7.38 -21.87
CA VAL A 70 -0.09 8.47 -22.34
C VAL A 70 0.48 9.17 -23.58
N GLN A 71 1.80 9.39 -23.64
CA GLN A 71 2.42 10.00 -24.83
C GLN A 71 2.33 9.09 -26.05
N GLU A 72 2.51 7.78 -25.88
CA GLU A 72 2.34 6.79 -26.94
C GLU A 72 0.88 6.75 -27.42
N ALA A 73 -0.09 6.68 -26.49
CA ALA A 73 -1.51 6.73 -26.82
C ALA A 73 -1.92 8.01 -27.59
N LEU A 74 -1.34 9.16 -27.22
CA LEU A 74 -1.54 10.43 -27.94
C LEU A 74 -0.95 10.41 -29.36
N GLN A 75 0.20 9.76 -29.56
CA GLN A 75 0.85 9.68 -30.87
C GLN A 75 0.15 8.70 -31.82
N GLU A 76 -0.31 7.56 -31.31
CA GLU A 76 -0.89 6.49 -32.12
C GLU A 76 -2.39 6.66 -32.35
N GLY A 77 -3.16 7.02 -31.31
CA GLY A 77 -4.62 7.06 -31.31
C GLY A 77 -5.22 8.44 -31.00
N GLY A 78 -4.38 9.45 -30.80
CA GLY A 78 -4.80 10.82 -30.52
C GLY A 78 -5.46 11.00 -29.16
N VAL A 79 -6.15 12.13 -29.00
CA VAL A 79 -6.86 12.50 -27.76
C VAL A 79 -7.86 11.44 -27.26
N PRO A 80 -8.64 10.75 -28.12
CA PRO A 80 -9.60 9.74 -27.65
C PRO A 80 -8.93 8.55 -26.96
N ALA A 81 -7.84 8.03 -27.53
CA ALA A 81 -7.09 6.90 -26.95
C ALA A 81 -6.46 7.28 -25.61
N ALA A 82 -5.91 8.50 -25.51
CA ALA A 82 -5.35 9.01 -24.26
C ALA A 82 -6.41 9.20 -23.17
N LYS A 83 -7.63 9.65 -23.54
CA LYS A 83 -8.78 9.76 -22.60
C LYS A 83 -9.17 8.39 -22.03
N GLU A 84 -9.17 7.35 -22.85
CA GLU A 84 -9.50 5.99 -22.45
C GLU A 84 -8.45 5.41 -21.48
N LEU A 85 -7.16 5.53 -21.82
CA LEU A 85 -6.07 5.11 -20.91
C LEU A 85 -6.12 5.81 -19.55
N CYS A 86 -6.41 7.12 -19.55
CA CYS A 86 -6.55 7.89 -18.30
C CYS A 86 -7.79 7.48 -17.50
N ALA A 87 -8.84 6.95 -18.14
CA ALA A 87 -10.06 6.48 -17.47
C ALA A 87 -9.89 5.09 -16.85
N GLU A 88 -9.07 4.22 -17.46
CA GLU A 88 -8.77 2.88 -16.94
C GLU A 88 -7.73 2.90 -15.81
N THR A 89 -6.91 3.94 -15.75
CA THR A 89 -5.82 4.07 -14.78
C THR A 89 -6.28 4.73 -13.49
N ARG A 90 -6.13 4.03 -12.34
CA ARG A 90 -6.61 4.49 -11.02
C ARG A 90 -5.55 5.26 -10.24
N GLY A 91 -5.60 6.59 -10.22
CA GLY A 91 -4.86 7.38 -9.24
C GLY A 91 -4.76 8.86 -9.56
N PRO A 92 -4.09 9.63 -8.69
CA PRO A 92 -4.16 11.09 -8.68
C PRO A 92 -3.55 11.74 -9.94
N VAL A 93 -2.53 11.13 -10.51
CA VAL A 93 -1.92 11.66 -11.75
C VAL A 93 -2.83 11.43 -12.94
N ALA A 94 -3.47 10.25 -13.04
CA ALA A 94 -4.39 9.92 -14.13
C ALA A 94 -5.65 10.79 -14.10
N SER A 95 -6.19 11.09 -12.91
CA SER A 95 -7.38 11.93 -12.76
C SER A 95 -7.14 13.37 -13.22
N VAL A 96 -5.96 13.94 -12.94
CA VAL A 96 -5.58 15.28 -13.43
C VAL A 96 -5.41 15.29 -14.96
N PHE A 97 -4.73 14.29 -15.53
CA PHE A 97 -4.57 14.16 -16.99
C PHE A 97 -5.92 14.00 -17.70
N GLN A 98 -6.81 13.17 -17.14
CA GLN A 98 -8.16 12.98 -17.68
C GLN A 98 -8.94 14.30 -17.71
N ALA A 99 -8.90 15.09 -16.63
CA ALA A 99 -9.59 16.38 -16.56
C ALA A 99 -9.08 17.38 -17.60
N GLY A 100 -7.76 17.44 -17.82
CA GLY A 100 -7.15 18.25 -18.87
C GLY A 100 -7.54 17.79 -20.27
N LEU A 101 -7.44 16.48 -20.54
CA LEU A 101 -7.77 15.89 -21.83
C LEU A 101 -9.27 16.06 -22.17
N MET A 102 -10.18 15.95 -21.19
CA MET A 102 -11.62 16.18 -21.41
C MET A 102 -11.95 17.59 -21.92
N ARG A 103 -11.11 18.60 -21.62
CA ARG A 103 -11.33 19.99 -22.02
C ARG A 103 -10.42 20.48 -23.16
N VAL A 104 -9.62 19.62 -23.75
CA VAL A 104 -8.72 20.01 -24.86
C VAL A 104 -9.49 20.56 -26.06
N ASP A 105 -10.72 20.08 -26.27
CA ASP A 105 -11.63 20.51 -27.34
C ASP A 105 -12.18 21.94 -27.11
N GLU A 106 -12.17 22.42 -25.87
CA GLU A 106 -12.58 23.78 -25.48
C GLU A 106 -11.41 24.79 -25.61
N GLY A 107 -10.22 24.32 -25.97
CA GLY A 107 -8.99 25.12 -26.14
C GLY A 107 -7.96 24.88 -25.03
N VAL A 108 -6.72 25.30 -25.30
CA VAL A 108 -5.57 25.08 -24.41
C VAL A 108 -5.77 25.75 -23.04
N GLU A 109 -6.36 26.95 -23.01
CA GLU A 109 -6.64 27.68 -21.78
C GLU A 109 -7.66 26.96 -20.88
N ALA A 110 -8.68 26.31 -21.49
CA ALA A 110 -9.66 25.52 -20.77
C ALA A 110 -9.03 24.24 -20.18
N ALA A 111 -8.14 23.59 -20.94
CA ALA A 111 -7.39 22.42 -20.48
C ALA A 111 -6.43 22.77 -19.32
N GLU A 112 -5.68 23.88 -19.42
CA GLU A 112 -4.77 24.35 -18.36
C GLU A 112 -5.54 24.66 -17.07
N LYS A 113 -6.67 25.36 -17.19
CA LYS A 113 -7.53 25.68 -16.04
C LYS A 113 -8.11 24.42 -15.39
N ALA A 114 -8.49 23.42 -16.20
CA ALA A 114 -8.95 22.13 -15.70
C ALA A 114 -7.83 21.40 -14.92
N ILE A 115 -6.61 21.35 -15.46
CA ILE A 115 -5.45 20.74 -14.81
C ILE A 115 -5.12 21.44 -13.48
N SER A 116 -5.05 22.77 -13.47
CA SER A 116 -4.75 23.54 -12.25
C SER A 116 -5.83 23.35 -11.17
N SER A 117 -7.10 23.37 -11.58
CA SER A 117 -8.23 23.17 -10.65
C SER A 117 -8.24 21.75 -10.07
N TYR A 118 -8.16 20.71 -10.91
CA TYR A 118 -8.16 19.32 -10.44
C TYR A 118 -6.89 18.96 -9.66
N GLY A 119 -5.73 19.48 -10.07
CA GLY A 119 -4.48 19.31 -9.33
C GLY A 119 -4.55 19.87 -7.91
N SER A 120 -5.20 21.04 -7.73
CA SER A 120 -5.40 21.63 -6.41
C SER A 120 -6.36 20.79 -5.54
N ILE A 121 -7.41 20.23 -6.13
CA ILE A 121 -8.37 19.35 -5.45
C ILE A 121 -7.67 18.07 -4.98
N GLU A 122 -6.91 17.43 -5.86
CA GLU A 122 -6.23 16.17 -5.55
C GLU A 122 -5.11 16.38 -4.52
N MET A 123 -4.39 17.51 -4.59
CA MET A 123 -3.40 17.89 -3.58
C MET A 123 -4.04 18.11 -2.21
N SER A 124 -5.22 18.75 -2.15
CA SER A 124 -5.98 18.89 -0.89
C SER A 124 -6.45 17.54 -0.33
N PHE A 125 -6.70 16.55 -1.19
CA PHE A 125 -7.02 15.19 -0.77
C PHE A 125 -5.80 14.46 -0.22
N LEU A 126 -4.61 14.68 -0.78
CA LEU A 126 -3.34 14.10 -0.29
C LEU A 126 -2.85 14.72 1.02
N GLU A 127 -3.23 15.96 1.32
CA GLU A 127 -2.91 16.64 2.59
C GLU A 127 -3.73 16.12 3.79
N ARG A 128 -4.73 15.26 3.57
CA ARG A 128 -5.59 14.69 4.61
C ARG A 128 -5.26 13.23 4.88
#